data_AF-A0A7S1L5J3-F1
#
_entry.id   AF-A0A7S1L5J3-F1
#
_cell.length_a   1.000
_cell.length_b   1.000
_cell.length_c   1.000
_cell.angle_alpha   90.00
_cell.angle_beta   90.00
_cell.angle_gamma   90.00
#
_symmetry.space_group_name_H-M   'P 1'
#
loop_
_entity.id
_entity.type
_entity.pdbx_description
1 polymer ?
#
loop_
_entity_poly.entity_id
_entity_poly.type
_entity_poly.pdbx_seq_one_letter_code
_entity_poly.pdbx_strand_id
1 'polypeptide(L)'
;GVEVRLVGLTLEGLDTLVVCALRLEVVCLRCRKPTDMSFEGGAGTEPRTATAPCPVCKQELAIRAAPNICHGGCPTVAYVIGVNCHPIQMLRSDVQATCGKCTKEVCIRNIGPGYRRRAECTECFEKFNLAVEGAEVLGQGVGQWRQIAEDEGERWNARRQFQDARRHERELGIKVGQPLPDNGTCKHYQKSYRWLRFPCCGRAFPCDACHDEQMDHIHEWANRMLCGRCSYEQPFIKDKCTYCGAAQTRARTAYWEGGAGCRSQAMMSNKDSHKFKGLGKTHSVSIKANAKRSST
;
A
#
# COMPACT_ATOMS: atom_id res chain seq x y z
N GLY A 1 -14.94 -19.89 -22.80
CA GLY A 1 -13.74 -20.42 -22.13
C GLY A 1 -12.56 -19.55 -22.46
N VAL A 2 -11.44 -19.77 -21.79
CA VAL A 2 -10.15 -19.12 -22.04
C VAL A 2 -9.11 -20.19 -22.39
N GLU A 3 -8.13 -19.79 -23.18
CA GLU A 3 -6.99 -20.61 -23.56
C GLU A 3 -5.78 -20.19 -22.71
N VAL A 4 -5.09 -21.14 -22.10
CA VAL A 4 -3.86 -20.91 -21.33
C VAL A 4 -2.67 -21.35 -22.15
N ARG A 5 -1.71 -20.44 -22.39
CA ARG A 5 -0.54 -20.67 -23.25
C ARG A 5 0.77 -20.31 -22.56
N LEU A 6 1.83 -21.03 -22.90
CA LEU A 6 3.21 -20.62 -22.59
C LEU A 6 3.75 -19.78 -23.74
N VAL A 7 4.46 -18.71 -23.42
CA VAL A 7 5.09 -17.80 -24.39
C VAL A 7 6.60 -18.00 -24.33
N GLY A 8 7.26 -18.02 -25.51
CA GLY A 8 8.69 -18.27 -25.61
C GLY A 8 9.10 -19.63 -25.05
N LEU A 9 8.29 -20.67 -25.32
CA LEU A 9 8.58 -22.04 -24.88
C LEU A 9 9.77 -22.61 -25.66
N THR A 10 10.84 -22.95 -24.94
CA THR A 10 11.99 -23.68 -25.47
C THR A 10 12.02 -25.07 -24.86
N LEU A 11 12.01 -26.09 -25.71
CA LEU A 11 12.10 -27.51 -25.35
C LEU A 11 13.28 -28.12 -26.10
N GLU A 12 14.36 -28.43 -25.38
CA GLU A 12 15.50 -29.18 -25.92
C GLU A 12 15.66 -30.43 -25.05
N GLY A 13 15.73 -31.63 -25.65
CA GLY A 13 15.80 -32.89 -24.91
C GLY A 13 14.47 -33.35 -24.26
N LEU A 14 13.38 -32.61 -24.47
CA LEU A 14 12.01 -32.93 -24.05
C LEU A 14 11.06 -32.84 -25.25
N ASP A 15 10.11 -33.78 -25.36
CA ASP A 15 9.17 -33.82 -26.49
C ASP A 15 7.87 -33.06 -26.21
N THR A 16 7.28 -33.33 -25.04
CA THR A 16 5.94 -32.84 -24.69
C THR A 16 5.87 -32.43 -23.23
N LEU A 17 5.00 -31.47 -22.93
CA LEU A 17 4.60 -31.06 -21.58
C LEU A 17 3.09 -31.22 -21.39
N VAL A 18 2.68 -31.73 -20.24
CA VAL A 18 1.26 -31.79 -19.82
C VAL A 18 1.14 -31.23 -18.42
N VAL A 19 0.18 -30.34 -18.17
CA VAL A 19 0.00 -29.76 -16.82
C VAL A 19 -0.52 -30.80 -15.83
N CYS A 20 0.14 -30.91 -14.68
CA CYS A 20 -0.26 -31.79 -13.58
C CYS A 20 -1.03 -31.04 -12.50
N ALA A 21 -0.57 -29.82 -12.23
CA ALA A 21 -1.21 -28.88 -11.31
C ALA A 21 -1.25 -27.51 -11.98
N LEU A 22 -2.44 -27.06 -12.38
CA LEU A 22 -2.64 -25.73 -12.94
C LEU A 22 -3.12 -24.81 -11.82
N ARG A 23 -2.41 -23.70 -11.63
CA ARG A 23 -2.74 -22.64 -10.69
C ARG A 23 -3.11 -21.40 -11.49
N LEU A 24 -4.26 -20.80 -11.19
CA LEU A 24 -4.82 -19.67 -11.91
C LEU A 24 -5.24 -18.59 -10.91
N GLU A 25 -5.04 -17.34 -11.28
CA GLU A 25 -5.77 -16.24 -10.66
C GLU A 25 -7.11 -16.07 -11.41
N VAL A 26 -8.19 -16.01 -10.65
CA VAL A 26 -9.55 -15.81 -11.17
C VAL A 26 -10.22 -14.62 -10.50
N VAL A 27 -11.10 -13.94 -11.20
CA VAL A 27 -11.92 -12.86 -10.64
C VAL A 27 -13.31 -13.36 -10.35
N CYS A 28 -13.80 -13.17 -9.12
CA CYS A 28 -15.17 -13.52 -8.76
C CYS A 28 -16.18 -12.62 -9.49
N LEU A 29 -17.17 -13.20 -10.18
CA LEU A 29 -18.17 -12.43 -10.93
C LEU A 29 -19.13 -11.64 -10.04
N ARG A 30 -19.25 -12.02 -8.75
CA ARG A 30 -20.14 -11.35 -7.78
C ARG A 30 -19.48 -10.15 -7.12
N CYS A 31 -18.32 -10.33 -6.49
CA CYS A 31 -17.66 -9.27 -5.73
C CYS A 31 -16.47 -8.61 -6.46
N ARG A 32 -16.12 -9.10 -7.66
CA ARG A 32 -15.01 -8.60 -8.50
C ARG A 32 -13.63 -8.70 -7.86
N LYS A 33 -13.49 -9.49 -6.79
CA LYS A 33 -12.20 -9.69 -6.12
C LYS A 33 -11.41 -10.79 -6.81
N PRO A 34 -10.11 -10.59 -7.06
CA PRO A 34 -9.23 -11.66 -7.51
C PRO A 34 -9.07 -12.71 -6.41
N THR A 35 -8.87 -13.96 -6.81
CA THR A 35 -8.74 -15.13 -5.93
C THR A 35 -7.99 -16.21 -6.68
N ASP A 36 -7.07 -16.89 -6.00
CA ASP A 36 -6.32 -17.99 -6.58
C ASP A 36 -7.14 -19.28 -6.53
N MET A 37 -7.12 -20.03 -7.62
CA MET A 37 -7.70 -21.36 -7.71
C MET A 37 -6.71 -22.32 -8.37
N SER A 38 -6.70 -23.57 -7.90
CA SER A 38 -5.86 -24.61 -8.46
C SER A 38 -6.57 -25.94 -8.53
N PHE A 39 -6.17 -26.78 -9.48
CA PHE A 39 -6.47 -28.20 -9.44
C PHE A 39 -5.16 -29.00 -9.45
N GLU A 40 -5.21 -30.20 -8.88
CA GLU A 40 -4.12 -31.18 -8.86
C GLU A 40 -4.70 -32.53 -9.28
N GLY A 41 -3.97 -33.36 -10.03
CA GLY A 41 -4.54 -34.65 -10.47
C GLY A 41 -3.66 -35.55 -11.33
N GLY A 42 -2.33 -35.49 -11.19
CA GLY A 42 -1.39 -36.23 -12.06
C GLY A 42 -1.31 -35.65 -13.47
N ALA A 43 -0.48 -36.15 -14.37
CA ALA A 43 -0.50 -35.72 -15.77
C ALA A 43 -1.60 -36.45 -16.55
N GLY A 44 -2.24 -35.76 -17.49
CA GLY A 44 -3.24 -36.34 -18.39
C GLY A 44 -4.08 -35.26 -19.07
N THR A 45 -4.83 -35.65 -20.09
CA THR A 45 -5.70 -34.75 -20.89
C THR A 45 -7.16 -34.76 -20.43
N GLU A 46 -7.50 -35.60 -19.45
CA GLU A 46 -8.85 -35.67 -18.90
C GLU A 46 -9.28 -34.34 -18.27
N PRO A 47 -10.50 -33.85 -18.56
CA PRO A 47 -11.02 -32.63 -17.96
C PRO A 47 -11.10 -32.72 -16.43
N ARG A 48 -10.71 -31.64 -15.76
CA ARG A 48 -10.67 -31.55 -14.30
C ARG A 48 -11.48 -30.38 -13.82
N THR A 49 -12.10 -30.55 -12.66
CA THR A 49 -12.86 -29.50 -11.99
C THR A 49 -12.27 -29.25 -10.61
N ALA A 50 -12.04 -27.98 -10.27
CA ALA A 50 -11.78 -27.56 -8.91
C ALA A 50 -12.84 -26.56 -8.47
N THR A 51 -13.32 -26.71 -7.24
CA THR A 51 -14.29 -25.82 -6.61
C THR A 51 -13.70 -25.21 -5.35
N ALA A 52 -14.02 -23.94 -5.09
CA ALA A 52 -13.65 -23.26 -3.86
C ALA A 52 -14.63 -22.11 -3.56
N PRO A 53 -14.93 -21.81 -2.30
CA PRO A 53 -15.73 -20.63 -1.95
C PRO A 53 -14.89 -19.36 -2.13
N CYS A 54 -15.48 -18.32 -2.71
CA CYS A 54 -14.87 -16.99 -2.76
C CYS A 54 -14.53 -16.52 -1.34
N PRO A 55 -13.29 -16.09 -1.04
CA PRO A 55 -12.88 -15.70 0.31
C PRO A 55 -13.67 -14.51 0.85
N VAL A 56 -14.20 -13.65 -0.04
CA VAL A 56 -14.90 -12.41 0.30
C VAL A 56 -16.42 -12.59 0.38
N CYS A 57 -17.07 -13.01 -0.71
CA CYS A 57 -18.54 -13.09 -0.76
C CYS A 57 -19.11 -14.48 -0.53
N LYS A 58 -18.24 -15.49 -0.32
CA LYS A 58 -18.60 -16.90 -0.09
C LYS A 58 -19.36 -17.58 -1.23
N GLN A 59 -19.51 -16.93 -2.39
CA GLN A 59 -20.03 -17.56 -3.60
C GLN A 59 -19.14 -18.75 -3.99
N GLU A 60 -19.75 -19.91 -4.30
CA GLU A 60 -19.01 -21.06 -4.81
C GLU A 60 -18.48 -20.76 -6.22
N LEU A 61 -17.15 -20.85 -6.37
CA LEU A 61 -16.43 -20.68 -7.62
C LEU A 61 -16.00 -22.05 -8.13
N ALA A 62 -15.99 -22.24 -9.44
CA ALA A 62 -15.40 -23.43 -10.05
C ALA A 62 -14.56 -23.09 -11.27
N ILE A 63 -13.49 -23.84 -11.48
CA ILE A 63 -12.75 -23.89 -12.75
C ILE A 63 -12.85 -25.30 -13.32
N ARG A 64 -13.20 -25.38 -14.61
CA ARG A 64 -13.15 -26.61 -15.41
C ARG A 64 -12.05 -26.48 -16.43
N ALA A 65 -11.00 -27.26 -16.30
CA ALA A 65 -9.84 -27.21 -17.18
C ALA A 65 -9.72 -28.51 -17.98
N ALA A 66 -9.55 -28.39 -19.28
CA ALA A 66 -9.15 -29.47 -20.17
C ALA A 66 -7.66 -29.29 -20.50
N PRO A 67 -6.75 -30.04 -19.86
CA PRO A 67 -5.32 -30.00 -20.18
C PRO A 67 -5.07 -30.38 -21.64
N ASN A 68 -4.02 -29.83 -22.22
CA ASN A 68 -3.57 -30.11 -23.57
C ASN A 68 -2.08 -30.51 -23.59
N ILE A 69 -1.69 -31.27 -24.61
CA ILE A 69 -0.29 -31.67 -24.81
C ILE A 69 0.46 -30.52 -25.47
N CYS A 70 1.28 -29.84 -24.68
CA CYS A 70 2.09 -28.71 -25.10
C CYS A 70 3.42 -29.20 -25.70
N HIS A 71 3.79 -28.64 -26.85
CA HIS A 71 5.02 -28.99 -27.59
C HIS A 71 5.43 -27.79 -28.47
N GLY A 72 6.57 -27.87 -29.16
CA GLY A 72 7.13 -26.73 -29.92
C GLY A 72 6.18 -26.07 -30.93
N GLY A 73 5.22 -26.82 -31.50
CA GLY A 73 4.20 -26.29 -32.41
C GLY A 73 2.89 -25.88 -31.75
N CYS A 74 2.66 -26.25 -30.49
CA CYS A 74 1.42 -25.99 -29.76
C CYS A 74 1.74 -25.56 -28.33
N PRO A 75 1.81 -24.24 -28.06
CA PRO A 75 2.14 -23.71 -26.73
C PRO A 75 0.98 -23.80 -25.71
N THR A 76 -0.18 -24.29 -26.15
CA THR A 76 -1.41 -24.33 -25.36
C THR A 76 -1.34 -25.42 -24.29
N VAL A 77 -1.48 -25.02 -23.04
CA VAL A 77 -1.39 -25.88 -21.85
C VAL A 77 -2.75 -26.44 -21.43
N ALA A 78 -3.79 -25.63 -21.53
CA ALA A 78 -5.15 -26.02 -21.16
C ALA A 78 -6.19 -25.06 -21.71
N TYR A 79 -7.42 -25.55 -21.86
CA TYR A 79 -8.61 -24.73 -22.05
C TYR A 79 -9.39 -24.70 -20.75
N VAL A 80 -9.78 -23.51 -20.29
CA VAL A 80 -10.39 -23.32 -18.97
C VAL A 80 -11.74 -22.61 -19.07
N ILE A 81 -12.72 -23.08 -18.31
CA ILE A 81 -14.03 -22.45 -18.17
C ILE A 81 -14.25 -22.16 -16.68
N GLY A 82 -14.50 -20.90 -16.35
CA GLY A 82 -14.88 -20.48 -15.01
C GLY A 82 -16.40 -20.55 -14.80
N VAL A 83 -16.82 -20.92 -13.61
CA VAL A 83 -18.21 -20.87 -13.12
C VAL A 83 -18.21 -19.93 -11.92
N ASN A 84 -19.02 -18.87 -11.97
CA ASN A 84 -19.03 -17.75 -11.01
C ASN A 84 -17.69 -17.00 -10.86
N CYS A 85 -16.69 -17.33 -11.69
CA CYS A 85 -15.41 -16.65 -11.79
C CYS A 85 -14.95 -16.54 -13.25
N HIS A 86 -13.99 -15.65 -13.52
CA HIS A 86 -13.33 -15.50 -14.82
C HIS A 86 -11.81 -15.66 -14.66
N PRO A 87 -11.13 -16.61 -15.33
CA PRO A 87 -9.69 -16.78 -15.21
C PRO A 87 -8.92 -15.69 -15.97
N ILE A 88 -7.95 -15.07 -15.30
CA ILE A 88 -7.23 -13.90 -15.84
C ILE A 88 -5.73 -14.12 -16.04
N GLN A 89 -5.11 -14.99 -15.23
CA GLN A 89 -3.67 -15.20 -15.26
C GLN A 89 -3.30 -16.63 -14.85
N MET A 90 -2.26 -17.18 -15.49
CA MET A 90 -1.61 -18.41 -15.07
C MET A 90 -0.56 -18.12 -14.00
N LEU A 91 -0.66 -18.81 -12.87
CA LEU A 91 0.30 -18.77 -11.79
C LEU A 91 1.32 -19.92 -11.95
N ARG A 92 2.37 -19.92 -11.14
CA ARG A 92 3.41 -20.95 -11.19
C ARG A 92 2.80 -22.34 -11.00
N SER A 93 2.89 -23.16 -12.03
CA SER A 93 2.17 -24.42 -12.18
C SER A 93 3.16 -25.57 -12.38
N ASP A 94 2.71 -26.80 -12.21
CA ASP A 94 3.56 -27.99 -12.33
C ASP A 94 3.18 -28.76 -13.59
N VAL A 95 4.17 -29.22 -14.34
CA VAL A 95 3.97 -30.01 -15.55
C VAL A 95 4.72 -31.33 -15.45
N GLN A 96 4.29 -32.28 -16.26
CA GLN A 96 5.03 -33.48 -16.57
C GLN A 96 5.58 -33.36 -17.97
N ALA A 97 6.88 -33.53 -18.08
CA ALA A 97 7.61 -33.51 -19.33
C ALA A 97 8.00 -34.91 -19.75
N THR A 98 7.98 -35.19 -21.04
CA THR A 98 8.44 -36.48 -21.60
C THR A 98 9.85 -36.32 -22.15
N CYS A 99 10.79 -37.14 -21.68
CA CYS A 99 12.16 -37.16 -22.20
C CYS A 99 12.17 -37.61 -23.66
N GLY A 100 12.84 -36.85 -24.53
CA GLY A 100 12.85 -37.12 -25.97
C GLY A 100 13.67 -38.34 -26.41
N LYS A 101 14.37 -39.01 -25.49
CA LYS A 101 15.20 -40.18 -25.79
C LYS A 101 14.64 -41.48 -25.26
N CYS A 102 14.34 -41.54 -23.96
CA CYS A 102 13.84 -42.77 -23.32
C CYS A 102 12.34 -42.72 -23.00
N THR A 103 11.63 -41.65 -23.39
CA THR A 103 10.20 -41.44 -23.11
C THR A 103 9.84 -41.39 -21.63
N LYS A 104 10.83 -41.35 -20.73
CA LYS A 104 10.58 -41.24 -19.29
C LYS A 104 9.93 -39.91 -18.95
N GLU A 105 8.88 -39.99 -18.17
CA GLU A 105 8.16 -38.84 -17.65
C GLU A 105 8.91 -38.21 -16.46
N VAL A 106 9.04 -36.89 -16.48
CA VAL A 106 9.74 -36.09 -15.49
C VAL A 106 8.80 -35.00 -14.98
N CYS A 107 8.56 -34.96 -13.67
CA CYS A 107 7.78 -33.88 -13.06
C CYS A 107 8.65 -32.63 -12.89
N ILE A 108 8.17 -31.51 -13.43
CA ILE A 108 8.82 -30.20 -13.36
C ILE A 108 7.87 -29.23 -12.68
N ARG A 109 8.30 -28.70 -11.53
CA ARG A 109 7.50 -27.82 -10.68
C ARG A 109 7.76 -26.34 -10.91
N ASN A 110 6.79 -25.51 -10.56
CA ASN A 110 6.87 -24.06 -10.52
C ASN A 110 7.17 -23.37 -11.87
N ILE A 111 6.71 -23.96 -12.97
CA ILE A 111 6.77 -23.36 -14.30
C ILE A 111 5.87 -22.13 -14.37
N GLY A 112 6.40 -21.05 -14.92
CA GLY A 112 5.69 -19.81 -15.17
C GLY A 112 6.60 -18.81 -15.89
N PRO A 113 6.23 -17.53 -15.91
CA PRO A 113 7.04 -16.49 -16.54
C PRO A 113 8.49 -16.47 -16.04
N GLY A 114 9.43 -16.34 -16.99
CA GLY A 114 10.87 -16.33 -16.76
C GLY A 114 11.49 -17.66 -16.30
N TYR A 115 10.76 -18.77 -16.35
CA TYR A 115 11.27 -20.07 -15.92
C TYR A 115 12.38 -20.57 -16.86
N ARG A 116 13.49 -21.03 -16.29
CA ARG A 116 14.57 -21.71 -17.03
C ARG A 116 15.13 -22.85 -16.19
N ARG A 117 15.31 -24.02 -16.80
CA ARG A 117 15.91 -25.18 -16.16
C ARG A 117 16.72 -25.98 -17.16
N ARG A 118 17.99 -26.23 -16.82
CA ARG A 118 18.83 -27.23 -17.45
C ARG A 118 19.04 -28.38 -16.47
N ALA A 119 18.81 -29.60 -16.91
CA ALA A 119 18.99 -30.80 -16.11
C ALA A 119 19.20 -32.02 -17.02
N GLU A 120 19.30 -33.19 -16.41
CA GLU A 120 19.50 -34.46 -17.10
C GLU A 120 18.36 -35.42 -16.77
N CYS A 121 17.99 -36.26 -17.72
CA CYS A 121 17.03 -37.34 -17.50
C CYS A 121 17.57 -38.30 -16.43
N THR A 122 16.74 -38.65 -15.46
CA THR A 122 17.13 -39.56 -14.36
C THR A 122 17.36 -41.00 -14.81
N GLU A 123 16.99 -41.35 -16.04
CA GLU A 123 17.05 -42.72 -16.56
C GLU A 123 18.09 -42.89 -17.67
N CYS A 124 18.11 -42.00 -18.68
CA CYS A 124 19.06 -42.10 -19.79
C CYS A 124 20.18 -41.04 -19.77
N PHE A 125 20.19 -40.17 -18.75
CA PHE A 125 21.16 -39.06 -18.58
C PHE A 125 21.21 -38.07 -19.75
N GLU A 126 20.20 -38.08 -20.63
CA GLU A 126 20.09 -37.10 -21.71
C GLU A 126 19.90 -35.71 -21.13
N LYS A 127 20.69 -34.74 -21.61
CA LYS A 127 20.59 -33.35 -21.18
C LYS A 127 19.35 -32.73 -21.78
N PHE A 128 18.65 -31.96 -20.97
CA PHE A 128 17.50 -31.20 -21.42
C PHE A 128 17.54 -29.76 -20.91
N ASN A 129 16.88 -28.90 -21.67
CA ASN A 129 16.69 -27.48 -21.37
C ASN A 129 15.22 -27.12 -21.59
N LEU A 130 14.63 -26.53 -20.56
CA LEU A 130 13.26 -26.02 -20.58
C LEU A 130 13.31 -24.54 -20.23
N ALA A 131 12.83 -23.69 -21.13
CA ALA A 131 12.64 -22.27 -20.88
C ALA A 131 11.22 -21.83 -21.23
N VAL A 132 10.70 -20.88 -20.45
CA VAL A 132 9.42 -20.23 -20.65
C VAL A 132 9.62 -18.74 -20.38
N GLU A 133 9.35 -17.90 -21.37
CA GLU A 133 9.45 -16.44 -21.23
C GLU A 133 8.24 -15.88 -20.48
N GLY A 134 7.05 -16.32 -20.86
CA GLY A 134 5.79 -15.82 -20.30
C GLY A 134 4.70 -16.88 -20.24
N ALA A 135 3.57 -16.51 -19.64
CA ALA A 135 2.37 -17.31 -19.65
C ALA A 135 1.18 -16.38 -19.85
N GLU A 136 0.32 -16.72 -20.81
CA GLU A 136 -0.82 -15.89 -21.20
C GLU A 136 -2.12 -16.67 -21.06
N VAL A 137 -3.14 -15.95 -20.59
CA VAL A 137 -4.53 -16.40 -20.67
C VAL A 137 -5.19 -15.57 -21.77
N LEU A 138 -5.69 -16.22 -22.80
CA LEU A 138 -6.34 -15.61 -23.95
C LEU A 138 -7.82 -15.97 -23.98
N GLY A 139 -8.67 -15.04 -24.41
CA GLY A 139 -10.10 -15.29 -24.53
C GLY A 139 -10.92 -14.02 -24.33
N GLN A 140 -12.22 -14.14 -24.62
CA GLN A 140 -13.13 -13.01 -24.52
C GLN A 140 -13.22 -12.49 -23.09
N GLY A 141 -13.03 -11.18 -22.93
CA GLY A 141 -13.13 -10.48 -21.65
C GLY A 141 -11.92 -10.59 -20.74
N VAL A 142 -10.89 -11.40 -21.05
CA VAL A 142 -9.71 -11.55 -20.16
C VAL A 142 -9.06 -10.19 -19.85
N GLY A 143 -8.87 -9.34 -20.85
CA GLY A 143 -8.30 -8.00 -20.65
C GLY A 143 -9.13 -7.11 -19.72
N GLN A 144 -10.46 -7.12 -19.88
CA GLN A 144 -11.37 -6.37 -19.01
C GLN A 144 -11.32 -6.88 -17.57
N TRP A 145 -11.28 -8.20 -17.37
CA TRP A 145 -11.22 -8.79 -16.03
C TRP A 145 -9.85 -8.61 -15.36
N ARG A 146 -8.75 -8.58 -16.13
CA ARG A 146 -7.42 -8.18 -15.61
C ARG A 146 -7.44 -6.76 -15.08
N GLN A 147 -7.97 -5.81 -15.85
CA GLN A 147 -8.06 -4.42 -15.42
C GLN A 147 -8.87 -4.27 -14.12
N ILE A 148 -9.98 -5.01 -14.00
CA ILE A 148 -10.76 -5.04 -12.75
C ILE A 148 -9.93 -5.57 -11.57
N ALA A 149 -9.11 -6.60 -11.78
CA ALA A 149 -8.25 -7.14 -10.73
C ALA A 149 -7.15 -6.15 -10.33
N GLU A 150 -6.53 -5.47 -11.30
CA GLU A 150 -5.53 -4.42 -11.08
C GLU A 150 -6.10 -3.26 -10.26
N ASP A 151 -7.25 -2.71 -10.67
CA ASP A 151 -7.94 -1.63 -9.95
C ASP A 151 -8.24 -2.01 -8.48
N GLU A 152 -8.65 -3.25 -8.25
CA GLU A 152 -8.93 -3.76 -6.89
C GLU A 152 -7.66 -3.96 -6.07
N GLY A 153 -6.55 -4.35 -6.71
CA GLY A 153 -5.23 -4.41 -6.11
C GLY A 153 -4.73 -3.04 -5.67
N GLU A 154 -4.86 -2.02 -6.53
CA GLU A 154 -4.51 -0.63 -6.21
C GLU A 154 -5.32 -0.10 -5.02
N ARG A 155 -6.64 -0.34 -5.01
CA ARG A 155 -7.52 0.03 -3.90
C ARG A 155 -7.11 -0.63 -2.59
N TRP A 156 -6.73 -1.91 -2.63
CA TRP A 156 -6.27 -2.63 -1.44
C TRP A 156 -4.94 -2.07 -0.91
N ASN A 157 -3.98 -1.82 -1.81
CA ASN A 157 -2.69 -1.21 -1.46
C ASN A 157 -2.88 0.19 -0.84
N ALA A 158 -3.71 1.03 -1.45
CA ALA A 158 -4.03 2.36 -0.90
C ALA A 158 -4.65 2.25 0.50
N ARG A 159 -5.61 1.34 0.69
CA ARG A 159 -6.23 1.11 2.01
C ARG A 159 -5.20 0.68 3.05
N ARG A 160 -4.30 -0.25 2.69
CA ARG A 160 -3.24 -0.74 3.58
C ARG A 160 -2.27 0.38 3.96
N GLN A 161 -1.82 1.16 2.98
CA GLN A 161 -0.96 2.33 3.19
C GLN A 161 -1.59 3.32 4.18
N PHE A 162 -2.89 3.63 4.04
CA PHE A 162 -3.59 4.48 5.00
C PHE A 162 -3.70 3.86 6.40
N GLN A 163 -3.87 2.55 6.51
CA GLN A 163 -3.92 1.85 7.81
C GLN A 163 -2.57 1.88 8.52
N ASP A 164 -1.48 1.69 7.77
CA ASP A 164 -0.11 1.74 8.28
C ASP A 164 0.26 3.16 8.72
N ALA A 165 -0.11 4.18 7.93
CA ALA A 165 0.04 5.57 8.33
C ALA A 165 -0.71 5.90 9.62
N ARG A 166 -1.96 5.45 9.76
CA ARG A 166 -2.75 5.61 11.00
C ARG A 166 -2.18 4.83 12.18
N ARG A 167 -1.53 3.70 11.95
CA ARG A 167 -0.82 2.96 12.99
C ARG A 167 0.37 3.79 13.49
N HIS A 168 1.17 4.32 12.58
CA HIS A 168 2.30 5.17 12.92
C HIS A 168 1.89 6.43 13.70
N GLU A 169 0.80 7.07 13.31
CA GLU A 169 0.24 8.21 14.06
C GLU A 169 -0.13 7.85 15.50
N ARG A 170 -0.70 6.66 15.73
CA ARG A 170 -1.02 6.18 17.08
C ARG A 170 0.24 5.90 17.90
N GLU A 171 1.30 5.39 17.28
CA GLU A 171 2.62 5.18 17.91
C GLU A 171 3.25 6.51 18.34
N LEU A 172 3.06 7.58 17.55
CA LEU A 172 3.44 8.95 17.90
C LEU A 172 2.52 9.60 18.96
N GLY A 173 1.52 8.89 19.46
CA GLY A 173 0.58 9.39 20.48
C GLY A 173 -0.44 10.41 19.95
N ILE A 174 -0.59 10.56 18.64
CA ILE A 174 -1.49 11.54 18.04
C ILE A 174 -2.95 11.11 18.26
N LYS A 175 -3.73 11.97 18.92
CA LYS A 175 -5.15 11.76 19.21
C LYS A 175 -5.96 12.99 18.85
N VAL A 176 -7.08 12.79 18.17
CA VAL A 176 -8.02 13.88 17.86
C VAL A 176 -8.52 14.52 19.16
N GLY A 177 -8.53 15.85 19.20
CA GLY A 177 -8.82 16.66 20.38
C GLY A 177 -7.57 17.09 21.16
N GLN A 178 -6.42 16.47 20.94
CA GLN A 178 -5.15 16.85 21.57
C GLN A 178 -4.24 17.62 20.58
N PRO A 179 -3.38 18.52 21.06
CA PRO A 179 -2.42 19.21 20.20
C PRO A 179 -1.37 18.23 19.68
N LEU A 180 -0.91 18.48 18.45
CA LEU A 180 0.28 17.82 17.90
C LEU A 180 1.54 18.31 18.63
N PRO A 181 2.66 17.56 18.55
CA PRO A 181 3.96 18.04 19.02
C PRO A 181 4.25 19.46 18.51
N ASP A 182 4.69 20.34 19.41
CA ASP A 182 4.96 21.76 19.14
C ASP A 182 3.83 22.50 18.39
N ASN A 183 2.57 22.11 18.65
CA ASN A 183 1.37 22.61 17.96
C ASN A 183 1.46 22.50 16.43
N GLY A 184 2.17 21.49 15.92
CA GLY A 184 2.34 21.24 14.51
C GLY A 184 3.50 22.00 13.83
N THR A 185 4.31 22.73 14.59
CA THR A 185 5.48 23.45 14.05
C THR A 185 6.69 22.52 13.89
N CYS A 186 7.68 22.96 13.11
CA CYS A 186 8.97 22.30 13.00
C CYS A 186 10.10 23.31 12.76
N LYS A 187 11.34 22.82 12.71
CA LYS A 187 12.54 23.63 12.42
C LYS A 187 12.45 24.40 11.09
N HIS A 188 11.83 23.80 10.07
CA HIS A 188 11.68 24.40 8.74
C HIS A 188 10.57 25.46 8.70
N TYR A 189 9.43 25.18 9.32
CA TYR A 189 8.24 26.03 9.26
C TYR A 189 7.69 26.37 10.65
N GLN A 190 8.40 27.24 11.36
CA GLN A 190 8.04 27.70 12.72
C GLN A 190 6.71 28.48 12.79
N LYS A 191 6.16 28.88 11.64
CA LYS A 191 4.90 29.64 11.52
C LYS A 191 3.72 28.79 11.07
N SER A 192 3.93 27.49 10.87
CA SER A 192 2.93 26.53 10.40
C SER A 192 2.41 25.72 11.58
N TYR A 193 1.09 25.73 11.82
CA TYR A 193 0.45 24.98 12.91
C TYR A 193 -0.32 23.79 12.36
N ARG A 194 0.29 23.04 11.44
CA ARG A 194 -0.35 21.95 10.72
C ARG A 194 0.67 20.93 10.29
N TRP A 195 0.25 19.67 10.27
CA TRP A 195 0.99 18.61 9.58
C TRP A 195 0.30 18.32 8.25
N LEU A 196 1.08 18.06 7.22
CA LEU A 196 0.63 17.71 5.88
C LEU A 196 0.55 16.19 5.77
N ARG A 197 -0.57 15.67 5.25
CA ARG A 197 -0.69 14.25 4.89
C ARG A 197 -0.29 14.07 3.44
N PHE A 198 0.78 13.31 3.21
CA PHE A 198 1.36 13.11 1.89
C PHE A 198 0.74 11.89 1.18
N PRO A 199 0.25 12.03 -0.06
CA PRO A 199 -0.33 10.91 -0.81
C PRO A 199 0.66 9.77 -1.10
N CYS A 200 1.94 10.09 -1.34
CA CYS A 200 2.98 9.12 -1.67
C CYS A 200 3.17 8.00 -0.63
N CYS A 201 2.96 8.30 0.66
CA CYS A 201 3.12 7.34 1.77
C CYS A 201 1.91 7.26 2.70
N GLY A 202 0.92 8.13 2.52
CA GLY A 202 -0.22 8.31 3.41
C GLY A 202 0.12 8.91 4.79
N ARG A 203 1.40 9.14 5.14
CA ARG A 203 1.84 9.61 6.47
C ARG A 203 1.71 11.13 6.61
N ALA A 204 1.64 11.59 7.86
CA ALA A 204 1.57 12.99 8.20
C ALA A 204 2.90 13.51 8.76
N PHE A 205 3.41 14.62 8.22
CA PHE A 205 4.62 15.29 8.69
C PHE A 205 4.39 16.80 8.85
N PRO A 206 5.16 17.51 9.69
CA PRO A 206 5.03 18.97 9.84
C PRO A 206 5.17 19.75 8.53
N CYS A 207 5.97 19.24 7.60
CA CYS A 207 6.20 19.85 6.29
C CYS A 207 6.84 18.88 5.30
N ASP A 208 6.99 19.34 4.06
CA ASP A 208 7.70 18.68 2.95
C ASP A 208 9.16 18.35 3.28
N ALA A 209 9.92 19.32 3.78
CA ALA A 209 11.32 19.09 4.14
C ALA A 209 11.48 18.05 5.28
N CYS A 210 10.56 18.02 6.25
CA CYS A 210 10.58 16.98 7.30
C CYS A 210 10.23 15.59 6.76
N HIS A 211 9.41 15.52 5.71
CA HIS A 211 9.09 14.25 5.05
C HIS A 211 10.32 13.73 4.31
N ASP A 212 10.95 14.55 3.47
CA ASP A 212 12.08 14.14 2.64
C ASP A 212 13.33 13.78 3.47
N GLU A 213 13.48 14.33 4.68
CA GLU A 213 14.54 13.95 5.61
C GLU A 213 14.33 12.57 6.25
N GLN A 214 13.10 12.08 6.33
CA GLN A 214 12.73 10.85 7.07
C GLN A 214 12.32 9.68 6.18
N MET A 215 12.08 9.93 4.90
CA MET A 215 11.57 8.94 3.94
C MET A 215 12.55 8.75 2.78
N ASP A 216 12.63 7.54 2.26
CA ASP A 216 13.49 7.19 1.11
C ASP A 216 12.91 7.66 -0.25
N HIS A 217 11.99 8.63 -0.25
CA HIS A 217 11.36 9.18 -1.45
C HIS A 217 11.00 10.67 -1.29
N ILE A 218 10.88 11.36 -2.41
CA ILE A 218 10.48 12.78 -2.45
C ILE A 218 8.96 12.89 -2.21
N HIS A 219 8.55 13.93 -1.49
CA HIS A 219 7.15 14.22 -1.23
C HIS A 219 6.33 14.50 -2.51
N GLU A 220 5.08 14.03 -2.48
CA GLU A 220 4.04 14.48 -3.40
C GLU A 220 3.20 15.62 -2.79
N TRP A 221 2.50 16.38 -3.62
CA TRP A 221 1.71 17.50 -3.11
C TRP A 221 0.58 17.05 -2.16
N ALA A 222 0.58 17.58 -0.95
CA ALA A 222 -0.39 17.22 0.08
C ALA A 222 -1.74 17.93 -0.11
N ASN A 223 -2.82 17.16 -0.26
CA ASN A 223 -4.21 17.66 -0.38
C ASN A 223 -4.99 17.62 0.94
N ARG A 224 -4.40 17.07 2.01
CA ARG A 224 -5.01 16.97 3.35
C ARG A 224 -4.00 17.39 4.42
N MET A 225 -4.50 17.85 5.55
CA MET A 225 -3.67 18.30 6.68
C MET A 225 -4.31 17.95 8.03
N LEU A 226 -3.48 17.77 9.05
CA LEU A 226 -3.89 17.67 10.45
C LEU A 226 -3.68 19.01 11.14
N CYS A 227 -4.68 19.48 11.89
CA CYS A 227 -4.56 20.70 12.67
C CYS A 227 -3.60 20.52 13.84
N GLY A 228 -2.62 21.41 13.97
CA GLY A 228 -1.65 21.39 15.07
C GLY A 228 -2.22 21.51 16.48
N ARG A 229 -3.43 22.06 16.65
CA ARG A 229 -4.04 22.28 17.98
C ARG A 229 -4.98 21.19 18.44
N CYS A 230 -5.62 20.47 17.52
CA CYS A 230 -6.62 19.46 17.85
C CYS A 230 -6.43 18.14 17.10
N SER A 231 -5.35 18.01 16.32
CA SER A 231 -5.02 16.83 15.51
C SER A 231 -6.14 16.39 14.55
N TYR A 232 -7.14 17.24 14.30
CA TYR A 232 -8.25 16.92 13.39
C TYR A 232 -7.77 16.97 11.95
N GLU A 233 -8.07 15.92 11.19
CA GLU A 233 -7.71 15.78 9.79
C GLU A 233 -8.77 16.40 8.88
N GLN A 234 -8.35 17.27 7.97
CA GLN A 234 -9.21 18.06 7.09
C GLN A 234 -8.57 18.23 5.70
N PRO A 235 -9.33 18.62 4.66
CA PRO A 235 -8.76 19.09 3.40
C PRO A 235 -7.76 20.22 3.63
N PHE A 236 -6.78 20.36 2.75
CA PHE A 236 -5.82 21.45 2.83
C PHE A 236 -6.52 22.80 2.73
N ILE A 237 -6.43 23.62 3.78
CA ILE A 237 -7.00 24.96 3.86
C ILE A 237 -5.94 25.89 4.49
N LYS A 238 -5.81 27.12 4.00
CA LYS A 238 -4.82 28.07 4.53
C LYS A 238 -5.26 28.81 5.79
N ASP A 239 -6.58 28.98 5.96
CA ASP A 239 -7.18 29.79 7.02
C ASP A 239 -7.26 29.08 8.38
N LYS A 240 -8.46 28.66 8.78
CA LYS A 240 -8.78 28.15 10.11
C LYS A 240 -9.17 26.70 10.02
N CYS A 241 -8.94 25.95 11.11
CA CYS A 241 -9.41 24.59 11.25
C CYS A 241 -10.94 24.57 11.21
N THR A 242 -11.51 23.70 10.39
CA THR A 242 -12.97 23.52 10.29
C THR A 242 -13.59 22.95 11.56
N TYR A 243 -12.78 22.29 12.40
CA TYR A 243 -13.23 21.67 13.65
C TYR A 243 -13.10 22.59 14.86
N CYS A 244 -11.89 23.09 15.16
CA CYS A 244 -11.64 23.91 16.35
C CYS A 244 -11.51 25.42 16.09
N GLY A 245 -11.61 25.87 14.84
CA GLY A 245 -11.49 27.29 14.47
C GLY A 245 -10.08 27.88 14.59
N ALA A 246 -9.08 27.10 14.99
CA ALA A 246 -7.71 27.58 15.16
C ALA A 246 -7.06 27.98 13.83
N ALA A 247 -6.32 29.09 13.81
CA ALA A 247 -5.52 29.48 12.66
C ALA A 247 -4.45 28.42 12.33
N GLN A 248 -4.30 28.07 11.06
CA GLN A 248 -3.33 27.07 10.59
C GLN A 248 -1.94 27.66 10.34
N THR A 249 -1.84 28.98 10.34
CA THR A 249 -0.59 29.72 10.23
C THR A 249 -0.55 30.83 11.26
N ARG A 250 0.66 31.28 11.61
CA ARG A 250 0.85 32.38 12.55
C ARG A 250 0.28 33.67 11.99
N ALA A 251 -0.73 34.21 12.66
CA ALA A 251 -1.29 35.52 12.34
C ALA A 251 -0.23 36.62 12.53
N ARG A 252 -0.22 37.61 11.63
CA ARG A 252 0.55 38.85 11.79
C ARG A 252 -0.33 39.87 12.50
N THR A 253 -0.28 39.91 13.84
CA THR A 253 -0.99 40.93 14.62
C THR A 253 -0.03 42.03 15.07
N ALA A 254 -0.52 43.28 15.13
CA ALA A 254 0.22 44.42 15.68
C ALA A 254 0.39 44.34 17.21
N TYR A 255 -0.42 43.49 17.86
CA TYR A 255 -0.40 43.26 19.30
C TYR A 255 -0.03 41.81 19.64
N TRP A 256 0.74 41.63 20.71
CA TRP A 256 1.38 40.36 21.08
C TRP A 256 0.38 39.28 21.51
N GLU A 257 0.67 38.03 21.14
CA GLU A 257 -0.15 36.81 21.33
C GLU A 257 -1.54 36.81 20.69
N GLY A 258 -1.71 37.50 19.56
CA GLY A 258 -3.02 37.49 18.87
C GLY A 258 -4.16 38.03 19.72
N GLY A 259 -3.86 38.86 20.72
CA GLY A 259 -4.84 39.41 21.67
C GLY A 259 -4.95 38.66 23.02
N ALA A 260 -4.24 37.54 23.23
CA ALA A 260 -4.38 36.72 24.44
C ALA A 260 -3.47 37.12 25.63
N GLY A 261 -2.45 37.96 25.42
CA GLY A 261 -1.78 38.72 26.48
C GLY A 261 -0.57 38.08 27.17
N CYS A 262 0.61 38.64 26.91
CA CYS A 262 1.45 39.34 27.90
C CYS A 262 2.49 40.15 27.10
N ARG A 263 2.74 41.42 27.46
CA ARG A 263 3.68 42.27 26.72
C ARG A 263 5.12 41.82 27.01
N SER A 264 5.72 40.99 26.15
CA SER A 264 7.13 40.61 26.28
C SER A 264 8.03 41.72 25.72
N GLN A 265 8.80 42.38 26.60
CA GLN A 265 9.65 43.52 26.22
C GLN A 265 10.67 43.16 25.14
N ALA A 266 11.19 41.92 25.14
CA ALA A 266 12.16 41.43 24.16
C ALA A 266 11.64 41.45 22.73
N MET A 267 10.34 41.25 22.54
CA MET A 267 9.76 41.19 21.20
C MET A 267 9.09 42.50 20.78
N MET A 268 8.86 43.44 21.71
CA MET A 268 8.31 44.77 21.38
C MET A 268 9.18 45.51 20.37
N SER A 269 8.54 46.21 19.42
CA SER A 269 9.23 47.16 18.54
C SER A 269 9.96 48.22 19.36
N ASN A 270 11.17 48.60 18.96
CA ASN A 270 11.90 49.69 19.63
C ASN A 270 11.15 51.04 19.59
N LYS A 271 10.21 51.18 18.65
CA LYS A 271 9.38 52.38 18.49
C LYS A 271 8.06 52.33 19.28
N ASP A 272 7.80 51.23 20.00
CA ASP A 272 6.60 51.08 20.79
C ASP A 272 6.69 51.92 22.07
N SER A 273 5.75 52.85 22.25
CA SER A 273 5.72 53.82 23.35
C SER A 273 5.60 53.17 24.73
N HIS A 274 5.20 51.90 24.80
CA HIS A 274 5.06 51.16 26.05
C HIS A 274 6.29 50.29 26.37
N LYS A 275 7.27 50.13 25.46
CA LYS A 275 8.41 49.19 25.64
C LYS A 275 9.29 49.54 26.82
N PHE A 276 9.50 50.83 27.06
CA PHE A 276 10.37 51.33 28.12
C PHE A 276 9.61 52.02 29.25
N LYS A 277 8.27 51.95 29.24
CA LYS A 277 7.43 52.68 30.18
C LYS A 277 7.36 51.94 31.52
N GLY A 278 7.94 52.53 32.57
CA GLY A 278 7.84 52.04 33.96
C GLY A 278 9.10 51.40 34.56
N LEU A 279 10.19 51.26 33.81
CA LEU A 279 11.45 50.68 34.31
C LEU A 279 12.18 51.51 35.38
N GLY A 280 11.79 52.78 35.55
CA GLY A 280 12.39 53.69 36.54
C GLY A 280 11.58 53.87 37.83
N LYS A 281 10.56 53.04 38.09
CA LYS A 281 9.74 53.19 39.31
C LYS A 281 10.40 52.44 40.48
N THR A 282 11.10 53.17 41.34
CA THR A 282 11.56 52.66 42.64
C THR A 282 10.34 52.42 43.54
N HIS A 283 10.05 51.15 43.87
CA HIS A 283 9.04 50.83 44.88
C HIS A 283 9.62 51.11 46.27
N SER A 284 9.24 52.21 46.91
CA SER A 284 9.52 52.42 48.32
C SER A 284 8.67 51.48 49.17
N VAL A 285 9.30 50.50 49.83
CA VAL A 285 8.64 49.59 50.76
C VAL A 285 8.38 50.34 52.07
N SER A 286 7.13 50.71 52.37
CA SER A 286 6.77 51.19 53.70
C SER A 286 6.46 49.99 54.61
N ILE A 287 7.36 49.68 55.55
CA ILE A 287 7.11 48.73 56.63
C ILE A 287 6.15 49.42 57.63
N LYS A 288 4.90 48.95 57.73
CA LYS A 288 4.05 49.23 58.90
C LYS A 288 3.92 47.96 59.74
N ALA A 289 4.61 48.00 60.89
CA ALA A 289 4.43 47.07 61.98
C ALA A 289 3.03 47.27 62.61
N ASN A 290 2.34 46.17 62.94
CA ASN A 290 1.51 46.17 64.12
C ASN A 290 1.48 44.77 64.76
N ALA A 291 1.72 44.73 66.06
CA ALA A 291 1.92 43.54 66.86
C ALA A 291 0.65 43.14 67.64
N LYS A 292 0.45 41.82 67.74
CA LYS A 292 -0.12 41.03 68.86
C LYS A 292 -1.57 41.28 69.35
N ARG A 293 -2.35 40.18 69.36
CA ARG A 293 -2.90 39.43 70.53
C ARG A 293 -3.68 38.21 69.99
N SER A 294 -3.24 36.95 70.07
CA SER A 294 -3.12 35.98 71.20
C SER A 294 -4.42 35.26 71.59
N SER A 295 -4.52 33.98 71.23
CA SER A 295 -5.17 32.82 71.90
C SER A 295 -4.78 31.59 71.04
N THR A 296 -4.05 30.57 71.47
CA THR A 296 -3.83 29.93 72.78
C THR A 296 -2.46 29.27 72.75
#